data_AF-A0A286UWM0-F1
#
_entry.id   AF-A0A286UWM0-F1
#
_cell.length_a   1.000
_cell.length_b   1.000
_cell.length_c   1.000
_cell.angle_alpha   90.00
_cell.angle_beta   90.00
_cell.angle_gamma   90.00
#
_symmetry.space_group_name_H-M   'P 1'
#
loop_
_entity.id
_entity.type
_entity.pdbx_description
1 polymer ?
#
loop_
_entity_poly.entity_id
_entity_poly.type
_entity_poly.pdbx_seq_one_letter_code
_entity_poly.pdbx_strand_id
1 'polypeptide(L)'
;MAEDKDKNPESVPAEHVDEEAHISASEDEDGAPSGTEDHPTTSADTPGAGSSSTSSSKKRKKKKSKAAKLLNSLKPGQKDVPQSIVEQVMARIRAQNGEDTPGTDEETVRQALEQLKIMDVVQGKAGIAGRGKKDLGEHRFWETQPVTQMGEGPPQEDGYIEPSVPREQVRQDPYPLPKDFEWSIIDLNDPVQTKEVYDLLCLNYVEDDHASFRFQYTAEFFEWALKPPGYHKEWHIGVRVSSNKRLVAFISGVPITIKVRENIINTSEINYLCVHKKLRSKRLAPVLIKEVTRQCHLKGIFQAIYTAGVVLPTPVSTCRYYHRTINVHKLVDIGFTYVPRNMTLARMSIKQKLDSIPHLAGSGGLREMEQRDIPAVAALYTRYMERFTMMTIMSIDELRHQFLGGLGEGEGPKDWKGRRDKQVVWAYVVENPETHKITDFFTFYSLPSTVVRNPKHSLLEAAYLFYYATDVAFEPGAEEDGRLKKRLQQLIGDALIIAAGANFDVFNALSLMDNNQFLDNLKFGPGDGLLNYYLYNWRTAPLAGINDVDGIPAGKGVGIVML
;
A
#
# COMPACT_ATOMS: atom_id res chain seq x y z
N MET A 1 15.04 -15.37 68.85
CA MET A 1 16.51 -15.31 68.92
C MET A 1 16.96 -14.48 67.75
N ALA A 2 17.60 -13.37 68.08
CA ALA A 2 17.90 -12.23 67.22
C ALA A 2 19.36 -12.26 66.73
N GLU A 3 19.71 -11.20 65.99
CA GLU A 3 21.02 -10.79 65.44
C GLU A 3 21.33 -11.31 64.02
N ASP A 4 21.93 -10.57 63.08
CA ASP A 4 22.14 -9.13 62.80
C ASP A 4 22.86 -9.10 61.41
N LYS A 5 22.87 -7.92 60.75
CA LYS A 5 23.79 -7.44 59.70
C LYS A 5 23.59 -7.73 58.20
N ASP A 6 23.32 -6.62 57.50
CA ASP A 6 24.05 -6.03 56.36
C ASP A 6 24.60 -6.93 55.24
N LYS A 7 24.17 -6.63 54.00
CA LYS A 7 25.03 -5.93 53.01
C LYS A 7 24.29 -5.69 51.69
N ASN A 8 24.19 -4.41 51.33
CA ASN A 8 24.01 -3.94 49.96
C ASN A 8 25.38 -4.00 49.24
N PRO A 9 25.41 -4.13 47.90
CA PRO A 9 26.25 -3.21 47.15
C PRO A 9 25.62 -2.69 45.85
N GLU A 10 25.65 -1.36 45.76
CA GLU A 10 26.10 -0.52 44.65
C GLU A 10 25.53 -0.72 43.23
N SER A 11 24.77 0.30 42.86
CA SER A 11 24.48 0.76 41.50
C SER A 11 25.75 1.16 40.74
N VAL A 12 25.94 0.59 39.55
CA VAL A 12 26.90 1.05 38.55
C VAL A 12 26.19 2.04 37.61
N PRO A 13 26.72 3.26 37.37
CA PRO A 13 26.12 4.22 36.46
C PRO A 13 26.35 3.83 34.99
N ALA A 14 25.34 4.05 34.17
CA ALA A 14 25.41 3.88 32.72
C ALA A 14 26.33 4.93 32.10
N GLU A 15 27.44 4.50 31.52
CA GLU A 15 28.29 5.35 30.69
C GLU A 15 27.60 5.64 29.35
N HIS A 16 27.41 6.94 29.09
CA HIS A 16 27.17 7.49 27.77
C HIS A 16 28.39 7.23 26.89
N VAL A 17 28.21 6.50 25.78
CA VAL A 17 29.19 6.46 24.69
C VAL A 17 28.63 7.27 23.54
N ASP A 18 29.00 8.55 23.52
CA ASP A 18 28.99 9.38 22.32
C ASP A 18 30.26 9.04 21.52
N GLU A 19 30.09 8.37 20.38
CA GLU A 19 31.12 8.31 19.34
C GLU A 19 30.62 9.04 18.08
N GLU A 20 30.90 10.34 18.05
CA GLU A 20 30.89 11.15 16.84
C GLU A 20 32.08 10.74 15.96
N ALA A 21 31.82 9.93 14.93
CA ALA A 21 32.76 9.74 13.84
C ALA A 21 32.66 10.93 12.87
N HIS A 22 33.57 11.91 13.05
CA HIS A 22 33.88 12.94 12.08
C HIS A 22 34.38 12.31 10.77
N ILE A 23 33.66 12.52 9.67
CA ILE A 23 34.19 12.32 8.32
C ILE A 23 34.38 13.71 7.73
N SER A 24 35.61 14.19 7.70
CA SER A 24 36.03 15.39 6.98
C SER A 24 36.14 15.07 5.49
N ALA A 25 35.37 15.78 4.67
CA ALA A 25 35.61 15.86 3.23
C ALA A 25 36.22 17.23 2.96
N SER A 26 37.48 17.23 2.52
CA SER A 26 38.20 18.42 2.07
C SER A 26 37.62 18.93 0.75
N GLU A 27 37.42 20.24 0.73
CA GLU A 27 37.16 21.06 -0.45
C GLU A 27 38.41 21.07 -1.34
N ASP A 28 38.23 20.90 -2.65
CA ASP A 28 39.14 21.42 -3.66
C ASP A 28 38.29 22.09 -4.76
N GLU A 29 38.51 23.40 -4.89
CA GLU A 29 38.07 24.26 -5.99
C GLU A 29 38.88 23.92 -7.25
N ASP A 30 38.22 23.96 -8.43
CA ASP A 30 38.48 24.94 -9.49
C ASP A 30 38.07 24.41 -10.89
N GLY A 31 37.59 25.35 -11.72
CA GLY A 31 37.72 25.24 -13.17
C GLY A 31 36.43 25.36 -13.99
N ALA A 32 35.86 26.56 -14.08
CA ALA A 32 35.08 26.96 -15.25
C ALA A 32 35.97 26.98 -16.51
N PRO A 33 35.38 26.88 -17.72
CA PRO A 33 35.45 28.07 -18.55
C PRO A 33 34.17 28.43 -19.30
N SER A 34 34.07 29.73 -19.52
CA SER A 34 33.17 30.48 -20.39
C SER A 34 33.21 30.05 -21.85
N GLY A 35 32.07 30.17 -22.53
CA GLY A 35 31.97 30.19 -23.99
C GLY A 35 30.67 30.87 -24.42
N THR A 36 30.79 32.14 -24.79
CA THR A 36 29.76 33.01 -25.39
C THR A 36 29.58 32.74 -26.88
N GLU A 37 28.33 32.94 -27.36
CA GLU A 37 27.90 33.38 -28.72
C GLU A 37 28.26 32.43 -29.89
N ASP A 38 27.43 32.13 -30.88
CA ASP A 38 26.54 32.97 -31.68
C ASP A 38 25.66 32.05 -32.56
N HIS A 39 24.44 32.50 -32.94
CA HIS A 39 23.89 32.38 -34.30
C HIS A 39 22.48 32.99 -34.41
N PRO A 40 22.08 33.48 -35.60
CA PRO A 40 21.50 34.80 -35.77
C PRO A 40 20.01 34.80 -36.12
N THR A 41 19.45 36.01 -36.07
CA THR A 41 18.11 36.41 -36.53
C THR A 41 18.08 36.74 -38.03
N THR A 42 17.01 36.35 -38.71
CA THR A 42 16.37 37.01 -39.89
C THR A 42 14.93 36.43 -39.96
N SER A 43 13.80 37.15 -39.78
CA SER A 43 13.13 38.18 -40.60
C SER A 43 13.04 37.82 -42.09
N ALA A 44 11.95 37.94 -42.83
CA ALA A 44 10.54 38.30 -42.65
C ALA A 44 9.89 38.03 -44.02
N ASP A 45 8.58 37.75 -44.10
CA ASP A 45 7.75 38.31 -45.17
C ASP A 45 6.24 38.20 -44.87
N THR A 46 5.53 39.22 -45.33
CA THR A 46 4.13 39.63 -45.06
C THR A 46 3.39 39.68 -46.43
N PRO A 47 2.17 40.23 -46.61
CA PRO A 47 0.91 40.24 -45.84
C PRO A 47 -0.34 39.91 -46.74
N GLY A 48 -1.55 39.81 -46.16
CA GLY A 48 -2.80 40.16 -46.88
C GLY A 48 -4.10 39.43 -46.50
N ALA A 49 -4.97 40.14 -45.74
CA ALA A 49 -6.46 40.18 -45.67
C ALA A 49 -7.32 38.89 -45.89
N GLY A 50 -8.39 38.59 -45.15
CA GLY A 50 -9.19 39.29 -44.15
C GLY A 50 -10.54 38.56 -43.91
N SER A 51 -11.25 38.95 -42.85
CA SER A 51 -12.66 38.66 -42.47
C SER A 51 -12.96 37.56 -41.41
N SER A 52 -13.12 38.05 -40.18
CA SER A 52 -14.22 37.86 -39.22
C SER A 52 -14.94 36.49 -39.07
N SER A 53 -14.75 35.83 -37.91
CA SER A 53 -15.79 35.70 -36.86
C SER A 53 -15.33 34.77 -35.71
N THR A 54 -14.80 35.31 -34.61
CA THR A 54 -14.58 34.56 -33.36
C THR A 54 -14.84 35.43 -32.14
N SER A 55 -15.93 35.16 -31.40
CA SER A 55 -16.11 35.76 -30.05
C SER A 55 -16.73 34.84 -28.99
N SER A 56 -17.16 33.61 -29.31
CA SER A 56 -17.77 32.69 -28.31
C SER A 56 -16.82 31.62 -27.73
N SER A 57 -15.76 31.21 -28.44
CA SER A 57 -14.87 30.11 -28.02
C SER A 57 -13.74 30.52 -27.07
N LYS A 58 -13.26 31.77 -27.12
CA LYS A 58 -12.20 32.28 -26.22
C LYS A 58 -12.67 32.46 -24.76
N LYS A 59 -13.97 32.64 -24.50
CA LYS A 59 -14.50 32.79 -23.13
C LYS A 59 -14.56 31.46 -22.36
N ARG A 60 -14.77 30.30 -23.00
CA ARG A 60 -14.76 28.98 -22.31
C ARG A 60 -13.35 28.50 -21.95
N LYS A 61 -12.34 28.72 -22.81
CA LYS A 61 -10.92 28.40 -22.50
C LYS A 61 -10.35 29.28 -21.36
N LYS A 62 -10.76 30.56 -21.27
CA LYS A 62 -10.38 31.45 -20.15
C LYS A 62 -11.09 31.10 -18.82
N LYS A 63 -12.26 30.45 -18.87
CA LYS A 63 -13.05 30.05 -17.68
C LYS A 63 -12.48 28.81 -16.96
N LYS A 64 -12.03 27.77 -17.69
CA LYS A 64 -11.28 26.63 -17.08
C LYS A 64 -9.91 27.04 -16.52
N SER A 65 -9.27 28.04 -17.11
CA SER A 65 -7.94 28.54 -16.70
C SER A 65 -7.91 29.26 -15.34
N LYS A 66 -9.01 29.86 -14.89
CA LYS A 66 -9.04 30.62 -13.61
C LYS A 66 -9.33 29.77 -12.38
N ALA A 67 -10.09 28.68 -12.51
CA ALA A 67 -10.27 27.69 -11.43
C ALA A 67 -8.94 26.97 -11.14
N ALA A 68 -8.21 26.56 -12.18
CA ALA A 68 -6.86 26.02 -12.07
C ALA A 68 -5.85 26.98 -11.40
N LYS A 69 -6.01 28.31 -11.62
CA LYS A 69 -5.18 29.32 -10.93
C LYS A 69 -5.48 29.46 -9.43
N LEU A 70 -6.70 29.16 -8.98
CA LEU A 70 -7.02 29.16 -7.55
C LEU A 70 -6.48 27.90 -6.85
N LEU A 71 -6.53 26.76 -7.53
CA LEU A 71 -5.88 25.52 -7.08
C LEU A 71 -4.35 25.69 -6.95
N ASN A 72 -3.71 26.44 -7.86
CA ASN A 72 -2.28 26.75 -7.76
C ASN A 72 -1.90 27.71 -6.62
N SER A 73 -2.85 28.24 -5.86
CA SER A 73 -2.59 29.07 -4.67
C SER A 73 -2.49 28.25 -3.37
N LEU A 74 -2.72 26.93 -3.46
CA LEU A 74 -2.48 25.99 -2.36
C LEU A 74 -0.98 25.90 -2.07
N LYS A 75 -0.59 26.19 -0.83
CA LYS A 75 0.77 25.93 -0.35
C LYS A 75 1.02 24.42 -0.36
N PRO A 76 2.21 23.94 -0.76
CA PRO A 76 2.57 22.53 -0.65
C PRO A 76 2.46 22.08 0.82
N GLY A 77 1.71 21.00 1.09
CA GLY A 77 1.64 20.36 2.42
C GLY A 77 0.37 20.55 3.25
N GLN A 78 -0.71 21.13 2.72
CA GLN A 78 -1.96 21.29 3.47
C GLN A 78 -2.90 20.07 3.31
N LYS A 79 -3.07 19.29 4.39
CA LYS A 79 -3.82 18.01 4.43
C LYS A 79 -5.29 18.16 4.03
N ASP A 80 -5.99 19.14 4.58
CA ASP A 80 -7.41 19.37 4.26
C ASP A 80 -7.59 20.42 3.15
N VAL A 81 -8.74 20.39 2.48
CA VAL A 81 -9.21 21.58 1.74
C VAL A 81 -9.58 22.65 2.79
N PRO A 82 -8.86 23.78 2.86
CA PRO A 82 -9.13 24.80 3.88
C PRO A 82 -10.58 25.29 3.78
N GLN A 83 -11.22 25.50 4.93
CA GLN A 83 -12.59 26.02 5.00
C GLN A 83 -12.76 27.28 4.15
N SER A 84 -11.76 28.16 4.17
CA SER A 84 -11.74 29.39 3.37
C SER A 84 -11.80 29.16 1.86
N ILE A 85 -11.29 28.03 1.36
CA ILE A 85 -11.38 27.67 -0.07
C ILE A 85 -12.75 27.08 -0.37
N VAL A 86 -13.28 26.22 0.50
CA VAL A 86 -14.64 25.69 0.37
C VAL A 86 -15.65 26.83 0.34
N GLU A 87 -15.55 27.77 1.29
CA GLU A 87 -16.37 28.99 1.36
C GLU A 87 -16.23 29.86 0.11
N GLN A 88 -15.01 30.06 -0.42
CA GLN A 88 -14.80 30.83 -1.65
C GLN A 88 -15.38 30.16 -2.90
N VAL A 89 -15.29 28.83 -3.00
CA VAL A 89 -15.88 28.06 -4.10
C VAL A 89 -17.39 28.10 -4.01
N MET A 90 -17.95 27.89 -2.83
CA MET A 90 -19.38 27.98 -2.52
C MET A 90 -19.95 29.37 -2.83
N ALA A 91 -19.29 30.44 -2.36
CA ALA A 91 -19.67 31.81 -2.64
C ALA A 91 -19.67 32.12 -4.15
N ARG A 92 -18.72 31.57 -4.91
CA ARG A 92 -18.67 31.74 -6.36
C ARG A 92 -19.72 30.94 -7.11
N ILE A 93 -20.08 29.75 -6.65
CA ILE A 93 -21.15 28.95 -7.25
C ILE A 93 -22.50 29.65 -7.00
N ARG A 94 -22.76 30.10 -5.77
CA ARG A 94 -23.95 30.88 -5.42
C ARG A 94 -24.06 32.17 -6.24
N ALA A 95 -22.94 32.88 -6.42
CA ALA A 95 -22.88 34.08 -7.25
C ALA A 95 -23.09 33.84 -8.77
N GLN A 96 -22.95 32.60 -9.25
CA GLN A 96 -23.09 32.26 -10.68
C GLN A 96 -24.41 31.55 -11.01
N ASN A 97 -24.96 30.77 -10.07
CA ASN A 97 -26.08 29.87 -10.32
C ASN A 97 -27.31 30.13 -9.42
N GLY A 98 -27.24 31.08 -8.47
CA GLY A 98 -28.31 31.38 -7.50
C GLY A 98 -28.21 30.53 -6.22
N GLU A 99 -28.88 30.96 -5.14
CA GLU A 99 -28.79 30.34 -3.81
C GLU A 99 -29.36 28.90 -3.76
N ASP A 100 -30.27 28.54 -4.66
CA ASP A 100 -30.97 27.24 -4.69
C ASP A 100 -30.40 26.26 -5.72
N THR A 101 -29.07 26.19 -5.88
CA THR A 101 -28.44 25.19 -6.76
C THR A 101 -28.31 23.84 -6.05
N PRO A 102 -28.90 22.73 -6.56
CA PRO A 102 -28.73 21.41 -5.95
C PRO A 102 -27.26 20.94 -5.98
N GLY A 103 -26.75 20.39 -4.87
CA GLY A 103 -25.38 19.87 -4.77
C GLY A 103 -24.31 20.90 -4.37
N THR A 104 -24.72 22.06 -3.84
CA THR A 104 -23.81 23.09 -3.29
C THR A 104 -23.84 23.14 -1.78
N ASP A 105 -23.97 22.00 -1.10
CA ASP A 105 -23.67 21.91 0.31
C ASP A 105 -22.15 21.78 0.53
N GLU A 106 -21.70 22.13 1.73
CA GLU A 106 -20.28 22.18 2.06
C GLU A 106 -19.59 20.81 1.90
N GLU A 107 -20.31 19.73 2.22
CA GLU A 107 -19.79 18.37 2.21
C GLU A 107 -19.56 17.90 0.76
N THR A 108 -20.53 18.10 -0.13
CA THR A 108 -20.43 17.79 -1.56
C THR A 108 -19.30 18.56 -2.24
N VAL A 109 -19.15 19.86 -1.94
CA VAL A 109 -18.07 20.70 -2.54
C VAL A 109 -16.70 20.30 -2.01
N ARG A 110 -16.58 19.96 -0.73
CA ARG A 110 -15.34 19.44 -0.14
C ARG A 110 -14.95 18.10 -0.77
N GLN A 111 -15.89 17.16 -0.89
CA GLN A 111 -15.66 15.87 -1.54
C GLN A 111 -15.20 16.04 -3.00
N ALA A 112 -15.84 16.93 -3.77
CA ALA A 112 -15.43 17.20 -5.16
C ALA A 112 -14.00 17.80 -5.25
N LEU A 113 -13.62 18.68 -4.32
CA LEU A 113 -12.27 19.25 -4.28
C LEU A 113 -11.22 18.23 -3.84
N GLU A 114 -11.57 17.31 -2.94
CA GLU A 114 -10.72 16.19 -2.56
C GLU A 114 -10.56 15.19 -3.70
N GLN A 115 -11.64 14.86 -4.42
CA GLN A 115 -11.59 14.05 -5.64
C GLN A 115 -10.68 14.70 -6.69
N LEU A 116 -10.74 16.02 -6.89
CA LEU A 116 -9.85 16.73 -7.81
C LEU A 116 -8.39 16.69 -7.36
N LYS A 117 -8.09 16.82 -6.05
CA LYS A 117 -6.73 16.65 -5.52
C LYS A 117 -6.21 15.23 -5.75
N ILE A 118 -7.05 14.22 -5.50
CA ILE A 118 -6.71 12.80 -5.75
C ILE A 118 -6.47 12.59 -7.24
N MET A 119 -7.30 13.15 -8.13
CA MET A 119 -7.10 13.08 -9.57
C MET A 119 -5.77 13.73 -10.01
N ASP A 120 -5.39 14.88 -9.45
CA ASP A 120 -4.11 15.51 -9.75
C ASP A 120 -2.92 14.68 -9.24
N VAL A 121 -3.08 13.96 -8.12
CA VAL A 121 -2.07 13.00 -7.61
C VAL A 121 -1.97 11.77 -8.50
N VAL A 122 -3.11 11.15 -8.84
CA VAL A 122 -3.19 9.96 -9.69
C VAL A 122 -2.70 10.25 -11.11
N GLN A 123 -2.91 11.47 -11.62
CA GLN A 123 -2.36 11.92 -12.92
C GLN A 123 -0.90 12.39 -12.84
N GLY A 124 -0.22 12.25 -11.71
CA GLY A 124 1.18 12.67 -11.52
C GLY A 124 1.40 14.19 -11.62
N LYS A 125 0.34 15.01 -11.52
CA LYS A 125 0.40 16.48 -11.60
C LYS A 125 0.71 17.15 -10.26
N ALA A 126 0.45 16.45 -9.15
CA ALA A 126 0.81 16.87 -7.80
C ALA A 126 1.42 15.68 -7.03
N GLY A 127 2.58 15.87 -6.39
CA GLY A 127 3.13 14.86 -5.49
C GLY A 127 2.28 14.71 -4.24
N ILE A 128 2.23 13.50 -3.68
CA ILE A 128 1.75 13.27 -2.31
C ILE A 128 2.78 13.91 -1.35
N ALA A 129 2.31 14.48 -0.23
CA ALA A 129 3.14 15.05 0.84
C ALA A 129 3.93 16.34 0.52
N GLY A 130 3.36 17.29 -0.24
CA GLY A 130 3.95 18.63 -0.36
C GLY A 130 5.25 18.70 -1.17
N ARG A 131 5.61 17.61 -1.86
CA ARG A 131 6.68 17.59 -2.85
C ARG A 131 6.12 18.13 -4.17
N GLY A 132 6.41 19.40 -4.43
CA GLY A 132 5.97 20.08 -5.65
C GLY A 132 6.61 19.48 -6.91
N LYS A 133 6.21 19.99 -8.08
CA LYS A 133 6.79 19.68 -9.41
C LYS A 133 8.32 19.66 -9.52
N LYS A 134 9.04 20.22 -8.54
CA LYS A 134 10.51 20.18 -8.45
C LYS A 134 11.07 18.83 -7.97
N ASP A 135 10.29 18.02 -7.26
CA ASP A 135 10.67 16.67 -6.79
C ASP A 135 10.20 15.55 -7.73
N LEU A 136 9.35 15.87 -8.72
CA LEU A 136 9.13 15.07 -9.94
C LEU A 136 10.33 15.21 -10.90
N GLY A 137 11.55 15.24 -10.35
CA GLY A 137 12.77 15.29 -11.14
C GLY A 137 12.78 14.16 -12.16
N GLU A 138 13.42 14.39 -13.31
CA GLU A 138 13.71 13.36 -14.33
C GLU A 138 13.94 12.01 -13.64
N HIS A 139 13.04 11.05 -13.85
CA HIS A 139 13.16 9.74 -13.24
C HIS A 139 14.22 8.95 -14.02
N ARG A 140 15.47 9.44 -14.03
CA ARG A 140 16.58 8.96 -14.87
C ARG A 140 16.81 7.46 -14.79
N PHE A 141 16.49 6.84 -13.65
CA PHE A 141 16.49 5.39 -13.53
C PHE A 141 15.30 4.77 -14.28
N TRP A 142 14.06 5.13 -13.94
CA TRP A 142 12.84 4.56 -14.52
C TRP A 142 12.65 4.85 -16.01
N GLU A 143 13.21 5.94 -16.52
CA GLU A 143 13.26 6.26 -17.96
C GLU A 143 14.02 5.19 -18.77
N THR A 144 14.88 4.41 -18.11
CA THR A 144 15.66 3.31 -18.74
C THR A 144 15.09 1.93 -18.44
N GLN A 145 14.00 1.83 -17.67
CA GLN A 145 13.42 0.56 -17.28
C GLN A 145 12.25 0.21 -18.21
N PRO A 146 11.96 -1.09 -18.42
CA PRO A 146 10.81 -1.55 -19.18
C PRO A 146 9.53 -1.35 -18.36
N VAL A 147 9.10 -0.10 -18.23
CA VAL A 147 7.85 0.30 -17.58
C VAL A 147 7.09 1.27 -18.48
N THR A 148 5.77 1.35 -18.33
CA THR A 148 4.95 2.33 -19.06
C THR A 148 5.40 3.75 -18.70
N GLN A 149 5.79 4.55 -19.69
CA GLN A 149 6.39 5.86 -19.45
C GLN A 149 5.33 6.95 -19.25
N MET A 150 5.68 8.00 -18.50
CA MET A 150 4.78 9.12 -18.26
C MET A 150 4.41 9.83 -19.57
N GLY A 151 3.11 10.04 -19.80
CA GLY A 151 2.62 10.71 -21.00
C GLY A 151 2.50 9.80 -22.23
N GLU A 152 2.89 8.54 -22.12
CA GLU A 152 2.50 7.52 -23.08
C GLU A 152 0.96 7.37 -23.05
N GLY A 153 0.33 7.30 -24.23
CA GLY A 153 -1.10 7.05 -24.32
C GLY A 153 -1.47 5.67 -23.75
N PRO A 154 -2.76 5.41 -23.44
CA PRO A 154 -3.18 4.08 -23.05
C PRO A 154 -2.75 3.08 -24.13
N PRO A 155 -2.18 1.93 -23.75
CA PRO A 155 -1.71 0.96 -24.72
C PRO A 155 -2.86 0.39 -25.54
N GLN A 156 -2.59 0.04 -26.79
CA GLN A 156 -3.59 -0.59 -27.66
C GLN A 156 -3.86 -2.05 -27.26
N GLU A 157 -2.83 -2.74 -26.80
CA GLU A 157 -2.89 -4.15 -26.38
C GLU A 157 -2.04 -4.36 -25.12
N ASP A 158 -2.41 -5.39 -24.35
CA ASP A 158 -1.64 -5.86 -23.21
C ASP A 158 -0.42 -6.67 -23.69
N GLY A 159 0.72 -6.53 -23.01
CA GLY A 159 1.90 -7.34 -23.36
C GLY A 159 3.19 -6.92 -22.68
N TYR A 160 4.25 -7.70 -22.90
CA TYR A 160 5.59 -7.34 -22.43
C TYR A 160 6.15 -6.14 -23.19
N ILE A 161 6.97 -5.34 -22.52
CA ILE A 161 7.62 -4.16 -23.12
C ILE A 161 8.91 -4.60 -23.82
N GLU A 162 9.66 -5.49 -23.18
CA GLU A 162 10.85 -6.15 -23.69
C GLU A 162 10.65 -7.68 -23.69
N PRO A 163 11.03 -8.38 -24.76
CA PRO A 163 10.90 -9.83 -24.83
C PRO A 163 11.82 -10.52 -23.82
N SER A 164 11.36 -11.66 -23.30
CA SER A 164 12.20 -12.55 -22.49
C SER A 164 13.39 -13.06 -23.30
N VAL A 165 14.54 -13.21 -22.64
CA VAL A 165 15.77 -13.71 -23.26
C VAL A 165 16.22 -15.03 -22.62
N PRO A 166 16.95 -15.90 -23.34
CA PRO A 166 17.57 -17.09 -22.75
C PRO A 166 18.50 -16.74 -21.58
N ARG A 167 18.65 -17.67 -20.63
CA ARG A 167 19.46 -17.49 -19.42
C ARG A 167 20.90 -17.06 -19.73
N GLU A 168 21.46 -17.52 -20.83
CA GLU A 168 22.84 -17.23 -21.27
C GLU A 168 23.03 -15.76 -21.69
N GLN A 169 21.95 -15.08 -22.08
CA GLN A 169 21.95 -13.66 -22.42
C GLN A 169 21.71 -12.76 -21.20
N VAL A 170 21.25 -13.33 -20.09
CA VAL A 170 21.14 -12.63 -18.80
C VAL A 170 22.53 -12.52 -18.18
N ARG A 171 22.84 -11.37 -17.58
CA ARG A 171 24.09 -11.13 -16.85
C ARG A 171 24.28 -12.18 -15.73
N GLN A 172 25.37 -12.95 -15.81
CA GLN A 172 25.65 -14.02 -14.85
C GLN A 172 26.23 -13.51 -13.52
N ASP A 173 27.07 -12.47 -13.57
CA ASP A 173 27.69 -11.90 -12.38
C ASP A 173 26.82 -10.80 -11.75
N PRO A 174 26.85 -10.62 -10.42
CA PRO A 174 26.17 -9.52 -9.75
C PRO A 174 26.55 -8.15 -10.30
N TYR A 175 25.66 -7.16 -10.15
CA TYR A 175 26.01 -5.77 -10.43
C TYR A 175 27.11 -5.28 -9.49
N PRO A 176 28.07 -4.44 -9.96
CA PRO A 176 29.16 -3.97 -9.11
C PRO A 176 28.63 -3.07 -7.99
N LEU A 177 29.18 -3.26 -6.79
CA LEU A 177 29.01 -2.36 -5.66
C LEU A 177 30.32 -1.58 -5.40
N PRO A 178 30.27 -0.42 -4.72
CA PRO A 178 31.48 0.20 -4.18
C PRO A 178 32.22 -0.79 -3.26
N LYS A 179 33.55 -0.70 -3.21
CA LYS A 179 34.43 -1.67 -2.52
C LYS A 179 34.09 -1.88 -1.04
N ASP A 180 33.50 -0.89 -0.40
CA ASP A 180 33.10 -0.92 1.02
C ASP A 180 31.80 -1.71 1.26
N PHE A 181 31.16 -2.20 0.20
CA PHE A 181 29.93 -2.98 0.27
C PHE A 181 30.06 -4.31 -0.46
N GLU A 182 29.28 -5.29 -0.01
CA GLU A 182 29.18 -6.61 -0.62
C GLU A 182 27.72 -7.08 -0.66
N TRP A 183 27.40 -7.88 -1.67
CA TRP A 183 26.10 -8.54 -1.76
C TRP A 183 26.01 -9.67 -0.73
N SER A 184 24.82 -9.84 -0.18
CA SER A 184 24.48 -10.97 0.70
C SER A 184 23.14 -11.53 0.26
N ILE A 185 23.07 -12.84 0.05
CA ILE A 185 21.78 -13.53 0.00
C ILE A 185 21.38 -13.80 1.45
N ILE A 186 20.19 -13.36 1.86
CA ILE A 186 19.74 -13.47 3.24
C ILE A 186 19.01 -14.79 3.44
N ASP A 187 19.50 -15.61 4.37
CA ASP A 187 18.82 -16.84 4.76
C ASP A 187 17.85 -16.58 5.91
N LEU A 188 16.55 -16.54 5.59
CA LEU A 188 15.51 -16.33 6.60
C LEU A 188 15.27 -17.55 7.51
N ASN A 189 15.95 -18.69 7.24
CA ASN A 189 15.98 -19.81 8.18
C ASN A 189 17.02 -19.61 9.30
N ASP A 190 17.92 -18.63 9.16
CA ASP A 190 18.88 -18.25 10.19
C ASP A 190 18.27 -17.15 11.07
N PRO A 191 17.95 -17.42 12.35
CA PRO A 191 17.34 -16.45 13.25
C PRO A 191 18.15 -15.16 13.40
N VAL A 192 19.48 -15.22 13.25
CA VAL A 192 20.34 -14.03 13.32
C VAL A 192 20.08 -13.12 12.12
N GLN A 193 20.06 -13.69 10.92
CA GLN A 193 19.82 -12.93 9.68
C GLN A 193 18.38 -12.42 9.59
N THR A 194 17.40 -13.20 10.04
CA THR A 194 16.00 -12.74 10.14
C THR A 194 15.89 -11.55 11.09
N LYS A 195 16.60 -11.59 12.23
CA LYS A 195 16.65 -10.46 13.16
C LYS A 195 17.33 -9.22 12.54
N GLU A 196 18.37 -9.40 11.72
CA GLU A 196 19.00 -8.27 11.02
C GLU A 196 18.04 -7.59 10.03
N VAL A 197 17.26 -8.37 9.28
CA VAL A 197 16.23 -7.84 8.37
C VAL A 197 15.14 -7.11 9.17
N TYR A 198 14.68 -7.72 10.27
CA TYR A 198 13.75 -7.10 11.21
C TYR A 198 14.27 -5.75 11.71
N ASP A 199 15.50 -5.70 12.24
CA ASP A 199 16.09 -4.49 12.80
C ASP A 199 16.27 -3.41 11.71
N LEU A 200 16.70 -3.80 10.51
CA LEU A 200 16.82 -2.89 9.37
C LEU A 200 15.47 -2.27 9.03
N LEU A 201 14.42 -3.08 8.88
CA LEU A 201 13.09 -2.63 8.48
C LEU A 201 12.42 -1.79 9.57
N CYS A 202 12.41 -2.25 10.82
CA CYS A 202 11.80 -1.51 11.95
C CYS A 202 12.41 -0.10 12.14
N LEU A 203 13.70 0.07 11.85
CA LEU A 203 14.40 1.34 12.04
C LEU A 203 14.42 2.24 10.79
N ASN A 204 14.29 1.65 9.60
CA ASN A 204 14.57 2.33 8.32
C ASN A 204 13.51 2.12 7.22
N TYR A 205 12.44 1.37 7.46
CA TYR A 205 11.38 1.17 6.47
C TYR A 205 10.33 2.29 6.53
N VAL A 206 9.14 2.04 5.98
CA VAL A 206 8.03 2.99 5.86
C VAL A 206 7.72 3.63 7.21
N GLU A 207 7.74 4.96 7.23
CA GLU A 207 7.26 5.79 8.33
C GLU A 207 6.02 6.51 7.81
N ASP A 208 5.01 6.71 8.66
CA ASP A 208 3.95 7.67 8.35
C ASP A 208 4.54 9.08 8.19
N ASP A 209 3.78 9.99 7.59
CA ASP A 209 4.24 11.35 7.28
C ASP A 209 4.78 12.12 8.50
N HIS A 210 4.42 11.72 9.73
CA HIS A 210 4.84 12.35 11.00
C HIS A 210 5.85 11.52 11.78
N ALA A 211 6.26 10.36 11.26
CA ALA A 211 7.11 9.37 11.92
C ALA A 211 6.61 8.98 13.33
N SER A 212 5.28 8.99 13.52
CA SER A 212 4.58 8.59 14.73
C SER A 212 4.39 7.08 14.83
N PHE A 213 4.38 6.36 13.70
CA PHE A 213 4.19 4.92 13.62
C PHE A 213 5.22 4.30 12.67
N ARG A 214 5.77 3.15 13.06
CA ARG A 214 6.66 2.34 12.20
C ARG A 214 6.18 0.92 12.17
N PHE A 215 6.12 0.31 10.99
CA PHE A 215 5.77 -1.11 10.89
C PHE A 215 6.73 -1.96 11.71
N GLN A 216 6.14 -2.89 12.44
CA GLN A 216 6.85 -3.89 13.22
C GLN A 216 6.52 -5.26 12.68
N TYR A 217 7.18 -5.61 11.57
CA TYR A 217 7.15 -6.98 11.05
C TYR A 217 7.69 -7.93 12.10
N THR A 218 7.19 -9.15 12.20
CA THR A 218 7.79 -10.17 13.10
C THR A 218 8.57 -11.20 12.28
N ALA A 219 9.37 -12.04 12.95
CA ALA A 219 10.07 -13.13 12.28
C ALA A 219 9.06 -14.07 11.59
N GLU A 220 7.94 -14.32 12.23
CA GLU A 220 6.87 -15.20 11.74
C GLU A 220 6.11 -14.55 10.58
N PHE A 221 6.00 -13.23 10.56
CA PHE A 221 5.49 -12.51 9.41
C PHE A 221 6.40 -12.70 8.19
N PHE A 222 7.72 -12.61 8.35
CA PHE A 222 8.64 -12.86 7.23
C PHE A 222 8.64 -14.33 6.79
N GLU A 223 8.54 -15.26 7.73
CA GLU A 223 8.39 -16.68 7.42
C GLU A 223 7.16 -16.93 6.54
N TRP A 224 6.02 -16.32 6.90
CA TRP A 224 4.79 -16.42 6.14
C TRP A 224 4.86 -15.67 4.79
N ALA A 225 5.32 -14.42 4.78
CA ALA A 225 5.27 -13.55 3.60
C ALA A 225 6.37 -13.85 2.56
N LEU A 226 7.57 -14.24 3.00
CA LEU A 226 8.75 -14.37 2.14
C LEU A 226 9.12 -15.82 1.80
N LYS A 227 8.37 -16.80 2.33
CA LYS A 227 8.60 -18.22 2.00
C LYS A 227 7.33 -18.93 1.50
N PRO A 228 6.57 -18.36 0.55
CA PRO A 228 5.52 -19.13 -0.11
C PRO A 228 6.09 -20.35 -0.84
N PRO A 229 5.28 -21.37 -1.14
CA PRO A 229 5.72 -22.53 -1.92
C PRO A 229 6.42 -22.10 -3.21
N GLY A 230 7.62 -22.63 -3.46
CA GLY A 230 8.42 -22.30 -4.65
C GLY A 230 9.28 -21.03 -4.54
N TYR A 231 9.33 -20.36 -3.37
CA TYR A 231 10.17 -19.18 -3.20
C TYR A 231 11.66 -19.43 -3.53
N HIS A 232 12.35 -18.38 -3.97
CA HIS A 232 13.76 -18.41 -4.32
C HIS A 232 14.57 -17.67 -3.26
N LYS A 233 15.45 -18.38 -2.56
CA LYS A 233 16.34 -17.77 -1.54
C LYS A 233 17.18 -16.64 -2.14
N GLU A 234 17.60 -16.79 -3.39
CA GLU A 234 18.41 -15.83 -4.14
C GLU A 234 17.69 -14.49 -4.40
N TRP A 235 16.38 -14.43 -4.17
CA TRP A 235 15.59 -13.21 -4.30
C TRP A 235 15.51 -12.42 -3.00
N HIS A 236 16.07 -12.92 -1.89
CA HIS A 236 16.20 -12.17 -0.63
C HIS A 236 17.57 -11.50 -0.57
N ILE A 237 17.66 -10.30 -1.13
CA ILE A 237 18.95 -9.66 -1.44
C ILE A 237 19.23 -8.57 -0.42
N GLY A 238 20.38 -8.70 0.25
CA GLY A 238 20.93 -7.74 1.17
C GLY A 238 22.22 -7.10 0.66
N VAL A 239 22.52 -5.91 1.17
CA VAL A 239 23.83 -5.27 1.03
C VAL A 239 24.44 -5.12 2.42
N ARG A 240 25.67 -5.62 2.58
CA ARG A 240 26.44 -5.51 3.81
C ARG A 240 27.62 -4.56 3.64
N VAL A 241 28.04 -3.92 4.73
CA VAL A 241 29.32 -3.20 4.78
C VAL A 241 30.44 -4.23 4.89
N SER A 242 31.41 -4.20 3.98
CA SER A 242 32.44 -5.23 3.85
C SER A 242 33.31 -5.40 5.11
N SER A 243 33.59 -4.29 5.81
CA SER A 243 34.49 -4.26 6.99
C SER A 243 33.89 -4.85 8.26
N ASN A 244 32.58 -4.73 8.47
CA ASN A 244 31.90 -5.14 9.71
C ASN A 244 30.69 -6.05 9.51
N LYS A 245 30.38 -6.41 8.26
CA LYS A 245 29.28 -7.30 7.84
C LYS A 245 27.87 -6.82 8.21
N ARG A 246 27.72 -5.58 8.65
CA ARG A 246 26.41 -5.01 9.01
C ARG A 246 25.51 -4.90 7.79
N LEU A 247 24.28 -5.39 7.90
CA LEU A 247 23.24 -5.24 6.89
C LEU A 247 22.76 -3.78 6.81
N VAL A 248 22.79 -3.20 5.61
CA VAL A 248 22.46 -1.77 5.38
C VAL A 248 21.43 -1.54 4.28
N ALA A 249 21.09 -2.56 3.49
CA ALA A 249 19.95 -2.51 2.58
C ALA A 249 19.39 -3.91 2.35
N PHE A 250 18.12 -3.97 1.97
CA PHE A 250 17.39 -5.21 1.68
C PHE A 250 16.36 -4.96 0.57
N ILE A 251 16.11 -5.97 -0.25
CA ILE A 251 14.99 -6.06 -1.19
C ILE A 251 14.63 -7.54 -1.30
N SER A 252 13.34 -7.87 -1.39
CA SER A 252 12.91 -9.25 -1.59
C SER A 252 12.00 -9.40 -2.80
N GLY A 253 11.94 -10.63 -3.30
CA GLY A 253 10.95 -11.06 -4.25
C GLY A 253 10.40 -12.44 -3.89
N VAL A 254 9.14 -12.71 -4.24
CA VAL A 254 8.54 -14.05 -4.22
C VAL A 254 7.86 -14.36 -5.56
N PRO A 255 7.81 -15.61 -6.02
CA PRO A 255 7.11 -15.95 -7.25
C PRO A 255 5.60 -15.82 -7.06
N ILE A 256 4.91 -15.28 -8.06
CA ILE A 256 3.46 -15.17 -8.08
C ILE A 256 2.94 -15.28 -9.51
N THR A 257 1.85 -16.02 -9.70
CA THR A 257 1.13 -16.04 -10.97
C THR A 257 -0.04 -15.07 -10.88
N ILE A 258 -0.12 -14.13 -11.82
CA ILE A 258 -1.22 -13.17 -11.87
C ILE A 258 -1.95 -13.27 -13.21
N LYS A 259 -3.25 -13.00 -13.19
CA LYS A 259 -4.06 -12.77 -14.37
C LYS A 259 -4.29 -11.27 -14.48
N VAL A 260 -3.96 -10.68 -15.63
CA VAL A 260 -4.25 -9.29 -15.98
C VAL A 260 -5.13 -9.32 -17.22
N ARG A 261 -6.40 -8.98 -17.06
CA ARG A 261 -7.45 -9.16 -18.08
C ARG A 261 -7.49 -10.62 -18.53
N GLU A 262 -7.16 -10.91 -19.78
CA GLU A 262 -7.14 -12.27 -20.32
C GLU A 262 -5.76 -12.94 -20.22
N ASN A 263 -4.73 -12.22 -19.78
CA ASN A 263 -3.34 -12.69 -19.80
C ASN A 263 -2.93 -13.28 -18.46
N ILE A 264 -2.53 -14.55 -18.47
CA ILE A 264 -1.90 -15.21 -17.32
C ILE A 264 -0.39 -15.06 -17.45
N ILE A 265 0.25 -14.45 -16.46
CA ILE A 265 1.68 -14.16 -16.45
C ILE A 265 2.33 -14.62 -15.15
N ASN A 266 3.48 -15.27 -15.28
CA ASN A 266 4.35 -15.58 -14.15
C ASN A 266 5.20 -14.36 -13.84
N THR A 267 5.14 -13.89 -12.60
CA THR A 267 5.79 -12.65 -12.17
C THR A 267 6.54 -12.85 -10.86
N SER A 268 7.42 -11.91 -10.54
CA SER A 268 7.93 -11.74 -9.18
C SER A 268 7.14 -10.66 -8.45
N GLU A 269 6.64 -10.95 -7.26
CA GLU A 269 6.14 -9.93 -6.34
C GLU A 269 7.35 -9.32 -5.63
N ILE A 270 7.65 -8.05 -5.90
CA ILE A 270 8.78 -7.35 -5.29
C ILE A 270 8.30 -6.49 -4.13
N ASN A 271 8.90 -6.67 -2.96
CA ASN A 271 8.52 -5.97 -1.74
C ASN A 271 9.73 -5.73 -0.81
N TYR A 272 9.52 -5.06 0.32
CA TYR A 272 10.50 -4.81 1.39
C TYR A 272 11.79 -4.11 0.95
N LEU A 273 11.77 -3.32 -0.13
CA LEU A 273 12.90 -2.47 -0.53
C LEU A 273 13.20 -1.44 0.57
N CYS A 274 14.31 -1.65 1.28
CA CYS A 274 14.75 -0.82 2.38
C CYS A 274 16.22 -0.43 2.21
N VAL A 275 16.52 0.84 2.40
CA VAL A 275 17.89 1.35 2.50
C VAL A 275 18.03 2.09 3.82
N HIS A 276 19.08 1.76 4.57
CA HIS A 276 19.41 2.40 5.83
C HIS A 276 19.44 3.94 5.67
N LYS A 277 18.85 4.67 6.62
CA LYS A 277 18.63 6.13 6.52
C LYS A 277 19.88 6.92 6.15
N LYS A 278 21.04 6.56 6.72
CA LYS A 278 22.34 7.19 6.44
C LYS A 278 22.84 7.01 4.99
N LEU A 279 22.33 6.03 4.25
CA LEU A 279 22.72 5.72 2.86
C LEU A 279 21.66 6.14 1.83
N ARG A 280 20.55 6.78 2.27
CA ARG A 280 19.54 7.31 1.37
C ARG A 280 20.12 8.43 0.51
N SER A 281 19.51 8.67 -0.66
CA SER A 281 19.97 9.64 -1.66
C SER A 281 21.35 9.35 -2.29
N LYS A 282 21.94 8.18 -2.04
CA LYS A 282 23.19 7.71 -2.67
C LYS A 282 22.97 6.76 -3.86
N ARG A 283 21.74 6.72 -4.40
CA ARG A 283 21.34 5.90 -5.56
C ARG A 283 21.54 4.37 -5.39
N LEU A 284 21.50 3.88 -4.15
CA LEU A 284 21.59 2.43 -3.87
C LEU A 284 20.33 1.66 -4.29
N ALA A 285 19.14 2.25 -4.18
CA ALA A 285 17.88 1.61 -4.57
C ALA A 285 17.85 1.16 -6.05
N PRO A 286 18.24 2.00 -7.04
CA PRO A 286 18.43 1.55 -8.42
C PRO A 286 19.33 0.32 -8.58
N VAL A 287 20.39 0.20 -7.78
CA VAL A 287 21.33 -0.94 -7.86
C VAL A 287 20.69 -2.21 -7.29
N LEU A 288 19.96 -2.10 -6.18
CA LEU A 288 19.15 -3.18 -5.61
C LEU A 288 18.11 -3.69 -6.60
N ILE A 289 17.37 -2.78 -7.25
CA ILE A 289 16.36 -3.12 -8.25
C ILE A 289 17.01 -3.88 -9.41
N LYS A 290 18.13 -3.38 -9.96
CA LYS A 290 18.86 -4.07 -11.04
C LYS A 290 19.31 -5.48 -10.64
N GLU A 291 19.77 -5.66 -9.40
CA GLU A 291 20.24 -6.96 -8.93
C GLU A 291 19.07 -7.94 -8.70
N VAL A 292 17.96 -7.52 -8.10
CA VAL A 292 16.78 -8.42 -7.96
C VAL A 292 16.18 -8.76 -9.32
N THR A 293 16.10 -7.80 -10.24
CA THR A 293 15.68 -8.05 -11.63
C THR A 293 16.58 -9.10 -12.29
N ARG A 294 17.90 -8.99 -12.13
CA ARG A 294 18.85 -9.98 -12.67
C ARG A 294 18.59 -11.38 -12.09
N GLN A 295 18.35 -11.50 -10.79
CA GLN A 295 18.05 -12.78 -10.14
C GLN A 295 16.70 -13.37 -10.59
N CYS A 296 15.69 -12.53 -10.84
CA CYS A 296 14.42 -12.98 -11.42
C CYS A 296 14.60 -13.48 -12.86
N HIS A 297 15.31 -12.71 -13.70
CA HIS A 297 15.59 -13.06 -15.09
C HIS A 297 16.40 -14.37 -15.20
N LEU A 298 17.34 -14.62 -14.27
CA LEU A 298 18.08 -15.88 -14.21
C LEU A 298 17.20 -17.11 -13.92
N LYS A 299 16.03 -16.92 -13.31
CA LYS A 299 15.00 -17.95 -13.11
C LYS A 299 13.97 -17.99 -14.25
N GLY A 300 14.14 -17.16 -15.29
CA GLY A 300 13.24 -17.10 -16.45
C GLY A 300 11.99 -16.22 -16.24
N ILE A 301 11.93 -15.43 -15.18
CA ILE A 301 10.80 -14.56 -14.85
C ILE A 301 11.19 -13.12 -15.14
N PHE A 302 10.52 -12.49 -16.12
CA PHE A 302 10.87 -11.17 -16.66
C PHE A 302 9.89 -10.06 -16.30
N GLN A 303 8.77 -10.42 -15.68
CA GLN A 303 7.72 -9.50 -15.23
C GLN A 303 7.69 -9.47 -13.71
N ALA A 304 7.27 -8.34 -13.15
CA ALA A 304 7.09 -8.20 -11.71
C ALA A 304 5.84 -7.39 -11.39
N ILE A 305 5.26 -7.62 -10.21
CA ILE A 305 4.29 -6.73 -9.60
C ILE A 305 4.92 -6.10 -8.36
N TYR A 306 4.68 -4.80 -8.18
CA TYR A 306 5.13 -4.08 -6.99
C TYR A 306 4.18 -2.94 -6.67
N THR A 307 4.18 -2.53 -5.40
CA THR A 307 3.37 -1.41 -4.93
C THR A 307 4.23 -0.36 -4.25
N ALA A 308 3.81 0.90 -4.34
CA ALA A 308 4.44 1.99 -3.61
C ALA A 308 3.45 3.09 -3.24
N GLY A 309 3.64 3.69 -2.06
CA GLY A 309 2.91 4.91 -1.66
C GLY A 309 3.37 6.15 -2.42
N VAL A 310 4.59 6.15 -2.97
CA VAL A 310 5.08 7.19 -3.87
C VAL A 310 4.62 6.93 -5.31
N VAL A 311 4.45 8.00 -6.08
CA VAL A 311 4.10 7.92 -7.51
C VAL A 311 5.37 7.72 -8.34
N LEU A 312 5.37 6.69 -9.18
CA LEU A 312 6.42 6.34 -10.13
C LEU A 312 5.82 6.24 -11.55
N PRO A 313 6.62 6.34 -12.64
CA PRO A 313 6.16 6.03 -13.99
C PRO A 313 5.87 4.53 -14.19
N THR A 314 4.67 4.09 -14.58
CA THR A 314 3.36 4.73 -14.43
C THR A 314 2.44 3.69 -13.78
N PRO A 315 1.64 4.05 -12.75
CA PRO A 315 0.82 3.07 -12.05
C PRO A 315 -0.28 2.51 -12.98
N VAL A 316 -0.53 1.21 -12.87
CA VAL A 316 -1.65 0.55 -13.55
C VAL A 316 -2.96 0.75 -12.79
N SER A 317 -2.87 0.97 -11.47
CA SER A 317 -4.01 1.31 -10.62
C SER A 317 -3.56 2.00 -9.34
N THR A 318 -4.49 2.65 -8.65
CA THR A 318 -4.26 3.26 -7.33
C THR A 318 -5.45 2.93 -6.43
N CYS A 319 -5.16 2.39 -5.24
CA CYS A 319 -6.12 2.09 -4.19
C CYS A 319 -5.88 3.01 -2.99
N ARG A 320 -6.92 3.32 -2.21
CA ARG A 320 -6.82 4.13 -0.98
C ARG A 320 -6.93 3.23 0.24
N TYR A 321 -6.13 3.49 1.27
CA TYR A 321 -6.26 2.87 2.58
C TYR A 321 -7.48 3.41 3.33
N TYR A 322 -8.13 2.54 4.07
CA TYR A 322 -9.27 2.81 4.93
C TYR A 322 -9.04 2.17 6.29
N HIS A 323 -9.55 2.81 7.34
CA HIS A 323 -9.31 2.42 8.72
C HIS A 323 -10.63 2.31 9.49
N ARG A 324 -10.87 1.15 10.11
CA ARG A 324 -11.95 0.93 11.05
C ARG A 324 -11.41 0.93 12.48
N THR A 325 -11.77 1.97 13.23
CA THR A 325 -11.38 2.16 14.64
C THR A 325 -12.00 1.08 15.53
N ILE A 326 -11.22 0.20 16.15
CA ILE A 326 -11.73 -0.76 17.14
C ILE A 326 -11.57 -0.20 18.56
N ASN A 327 -10.34 0.20 18.92
CA ASN A 327 -10.01 0.73 20.24
C ASN A 327 -9.97 2.26 20.24
N VAL A 328 -11.13 2.90 20.36
CA VAL A 328 -11.27 4.37 20.27
C VAL A 328 -10.34 5.10 21.25
N HIS A 329 -10.29 4.66 22.51
CA HIS A 329 -9.48 5.34 23.53
C HIS A 329 -8.00 5.31 23.19
N LYS A 330 -7.45 4.12 22.90
CA LYS A 330 -6.03 4.00 22.55
C LYS A 330 -5.69 4.75 21.27
N LEU A 331 -6.53 4.66 20.23
CA LEU A 331 -6.27 5.34 18.95
C LEU A 331 -6.31 6.86 19.06
N VAL A 332 -7.14 7.42 19.96
CA VAL A 332 -7.11 8.86 20.28
C VAL A 332 -5.87 9.20 21.12
N ASP A 333 -5.54 8.40 22.14
CA ASP A 333 -4.38 8.61 23.02
C ASP A 333 -3.05 8.63 22.27
N ILE A 334 -2.89 7.80 21.23
CA ILE A 334 -1.68 7.73 20.40
C ILE A 334 -1.72 8.68 19.18
N GLY A 335 -2.80 9.45 19.01
CA GLY A 335 -2.93 10.40 17.90
C GLY A 335 -3.18 9.76 16.52
N PHE A 336 -3.58 8.49 16.47
CA PHE A 336 -3.94 7.81 15.21
C PHE A 336 -5.27 8.36 14.63
N THR A 337 -6.21 8.72 15.52
CA THR A 337 -7.47 9.38 15.13
C THR A 337 -7.80 10.50 16.12
N TYR A 338 -8.62 11.45 15.69
CA TYR A 338 -9.09 12.55 16.54
C TYR A 338 -10.58 12.46 16.82
N VAL A 339 -11.01 13.04 17.94
CA VAL A 339 -12.43 13.23 18.24
C VAL A 339 -12.94 14.43 17.43
N PRO A 340 -13.98 14.27 16.59
CA PRO A 340 -14.57 15.39 15.85
C PRO A 340 -15.04 16.51 16.78
N ARG A 341 -14.91 17.78 16.36
CA ARG A 341 -15.25 18.96 17.18
C ARG A 341 -16.68 18.96 17.74
N ASN A 342 -17.62 18.33 17.03
CA ASN A 342 -19.03 18.25 17.40
C ASN A 342 -19.38 16.97 18.20
N MET A 343 -18.38 16.22 18.66
CA MET A 343 -18.56 14.92 19.33
C MET A 343 -17.71 14.84 20.60
N THR A 344 -18.17 14.06 21.58
CA THR A 344 -17.36 13.70 22.75
C THR A 344 -16.69 12.35 22.54
N LEU A 345 -15.59 12.07 23.24
CA LEU A 345 -14.92 10.77 23.18
C LEU A 345 -15.89 9.61 23.48
N ALA A 346 -16.74 9.76 24.50
CA ALA A 346 -17.75 8.77 24.85
C ALA A 346 -18.76 8.51 23.70
N ARG A 347 -19.22 9.56 23.02
CA ARG A 347 -20.10 9.43 21.84
C ARG A 347 -19.38 8.72 20.69
N MET A 348 -18.10 9.01 20.48
CA MET A 348 -17.28 8.32 19.48
C MET A 348 -17.14 6.82 19.80
N SER A 349 -16.85 6.47 21.06
CA SER A 349 -16.79 5.08 21.52
C SER A 349 -18.11 4.34 21.29
N ILE A 350 -19.25 4.97 21.58
CA ILE A 350 -20.57 4.38 21.29
C ILE A 350 -20.78 4.21 19.78
N LYS A 351 -20.41 5.21 18.97
CA LYS A 351 -20.55 5.14 17.50
C LYS A 351 -19.71 4.03 16.90
N GLN A 352 -18.51 3.77 17.43
CA GLN A 352 -17.58 2.77 16.90
C GLN A 352 -17.78 1.38 17.49
N LYS A 353 -18.64 1.23 18.50
CA LYS A 353 -18.93 -0.04 19.16
C LYS A 353 -19.30 -1.13 18.14
N LEU A 354 -18.70 -2.30 18.33
CA LEU A 354 -19.00 -3.53 17.60
C LEU A 354 -19.91 -4.43 18.45
N ASP A 355 -20.60 -5.34 17.79
CA ASP A 355 -21.35 -6.39 18.47
C ASP A 355 -20.40 -7.35 19.20
N SER A 356 -20.92 -8.04 20.21
CA SER A 356 -20.11 -8.94 21.05
C SER A 356 -20.00 -10.37 20.49
N ILE A 357 -20.85 -10.72 19.51
CA ILE A 357 -20.98 -12.05 18.93
C ILE A 357 -21.04 -11.90 17.41
N PRO A 358 -20.20 -12.64 16.65
CA PRO A 358 -20.30 -12.71 15.20
C PRO A 358 -21.70 -13.14 14.75
N HIS A 359 -22.26 -12.44 13.79
CA HIS A 359 -23.58 -12.69 13.24
C HIS A 359 -23.72 -14.11 12.68
N LEU A 360 -22.70 -14.56 11.93
CA LEU A 360 -22.68 -15.84 11.24
C LEU A 360 -22.35 -17.03 12.16
N ALA A 361 -21.82 -16.76 13.36
CA ALA A 361 -21.74 -17.75 14.42
C ALA A 361 -23.13 -18.08 14.98
N GLY A 362 -23.99 -17.07 15.12
CA GLY A 362 -25.38 -17.25 15.59
C GLY A 362 -26.25 -18.09 14.65
N SER A 363 -25.99 -18.03 13.33
CA SER A 363 -26.64 -18.89 12.33
C SER A 363 -25.99 -20.27 12.16
N GLY A 364 -24.97 -20.61 12.96
CA GLY A 364 -24.40 -21.96 13.09
C GLY A 364 -23.34 -22.35 12.05
N GLY A 365 -22.81 -21.42 11.26
CA GLY A 365 -21.90 -21.77 10.15
C GLY A 365 -20.46 -21.25 10.27
N LEU A 366 -20.24 -20.17 11.03
CA LEU A 366 -18.90 -19.57 11.14
C LEU A 366 -17.97 -20.40 12.04
N ARG A 367 -16.80 -20.76 11.52
CA ARG A 367 -15.71 -21.41 12.27
C ARG A 367 -14.35 -21.08 11.66
N GLU A 368 -13.28 -21.36 12.40
CA GLU A 368 -11.92 -21.29 11.85
C GLU A 368 -11.78 -22.23 10.64
N MET A 369 -11.00 -21.79 9.66
CA MET A 369 -10.66 -22.58 8.48
C MET A 369 -9.73 -23.71 8.87
N GLU A 370 -9.99 -24.90 8.33
CA GLU A 370 -9.18 -26.09 8.57
C GLU A 370 -8.56 -26.61 7.27
N GLN A 371 -7.56 -27.49 7.44
CA GLN A 371 -6.88 -28.15 6.32
C GLN A 371 -7.84 -28.85 5.35
N ARG A 372 -8.93 -29.45 5.86
CA ARG A 372 -9.94 -30.14 5.05
C ARG A 372 -10.76 -29.22 4.16
N ASP A 373 -10.83 -27.93 4.49
CA ASP A 373 -11.64 -26.95 3.75
C ASP A 373 -10.93 -26.40 2.53
N ILE A 374 -9.59 -26.48 2.50
CA ILE A 374 -8.76 -25.86 1.46
C ILE A 374 -9.21 -26.17 0.04
N PRO A 375 -9.59 -27.42 -0.34
CA PRO A 375 -10.10 -27.68 -1.69
C PRO A 375 -11.38 -26.90 -2.01
N ALA A 376 -12.32 -26.80 -1.08
CA ALA A 376 -13.57 -26.06 -1.27
C ALA A 376 -13.34 -24.54 -1.27
N VAL A 377 -12.47 -24.05 -0.38
CA VAL A 377 -12.04 -22.65 -0.32
C VAL A 377 -11.31 -22.25 -1.60
N ALA A 378 -10.45 -23.11 -2.14
CA ALA A 378 -9.74 -22.87 -3.40
C ALA A 378 -10.71 -22.72 -4.58
N ALA A 379 -11.70 -23.62 -4.69
CA ALA A 379 -12.72 -23.52 -5.72
C ALA A 379 -13.54 -22.22 -5.60
N LEU A 380 -13.92 -21.84 -4.38
CA LEU A 380 -14.66 -20.61 -4.11
C LEU A 380 -13.81 -19.36 -4.39
N TYR A 381 -12.55 -19.32 -3.93
CA TYR A 381 -11.59 -18.25 -4.18
C TYR A 381 -11.43 -18.03 -5.68
N THR A 382 -11.03 -19.06 -6.43
CA THR A 382 -10.77 -18.95 -7.86
C THR A 382 -11.99 -18.40 -8.60
N ARG A 383 -13.19 -18.94 -8.33
CA ARG A 383 -14.42 -18.46 -8.97
C ARG A 383 -14.78 -17.02 -8.60
N TYR A 384 -14.52 -16.62 -7.35
CA TYR A 384 -14.80 -15.26 -6.89
C TYR A 384 -13.82 -14.24 -7.48
N MET A 385 -12.54 -14.60 -7.56
CA MET A 385 -11.47 -13.72 -8.03
C MET A 385 -11.54 -13.39 -9.52
N GLU A 386 -12.14 -14.27 -10.34
CA GLU A 386 -12.41 -14.03 -11.76
C GLU A 386 -13.32 -12.79 -12.01
N ARG A 387 -13.94 -12.24 -10.97
CA ARG A 387 -14.72 -10.99 -11.04
C ARG A 387 -13.83 -9.73 -11.11
N PHE A 388 -12.52 -9.85 -10.93
CA PHE A 388 -11.58 -8.73 -10.90
C PHE A 388 -10.66 -8.72 -12.11
N THR A 389 -10.31 -7.52 -12.58
CA THR A 389 -9.49 -7.37 -13.80
C THR A 389 -8.05 -7.83 -13.62
N MET A 390 -7.48 -7.62 -12.43
CA MET A 390 -6.16 -8.16 -12.06
C MET A 390 -6.29 -9.00 -10.80
N MET A 391 -5.90 -10.27 -10.84
CA MET A 391 -6.03 -11.19 -9.70
C MET A 391 -4.81 -12.11 -9.58
N THR A 392 -4.60 -12.66 -8.39
CA THR A 392 -3.62 -13.72 -8.16
C THR A 392 -4.23 -15.07 -8.48
N ILE A 393 -3.54 -15.88 -9.27
CA ILE A 393 -3.86 -17.30 -9.44
C ILE A 393 -3.03 -18.06 -8.42
N MET A 394 -3.70 -18.72 -7.47
CA MET A 394 -3.06 -19.54 -6.46
C MET A 394 -3.40 -21.01 -6.67
N SER A 395 -2.37 -21.85 -6.60
CA SER A 395 -2.50 -23.28 -6.41
C SER A 395 -3.07 -23.62 -5.03
N ILE A 396 -3.49 -24.87 -4.85
CA ILE A 396 -3.96 -25.39 -3.56
C ILE A 396 -2.88 -25.25 -2.48
N ASP A 397 -1.61 -25.45 -2.83
CA ASP A 397 -0.50 -25.37 -1.87
C ASP A 397 -0.21 -23.93 -1.47
N GLU A 398 -0.27 -22.98 -2.41
CA GLU A 398 -0.15 -21.55 -2.12
C GLU A 398 -1.31 -21.06 -1.26
N LEU A 399 -2.56 -21.44 -1.56
CA LEU A 399 -3.72 -21.10 -0.73
C LEU A 399 -3.60 -21.65 0.69
N ARG A 400 -3.15 -22.91 0.83
CA ARG A 400 -2.89 -23.52 2.13
C ARG A 400 -1.85 -22.73 2.90
N HIS A 401 -0.74 -22.37 2.26
CA HIS A 401 0.31 -21.57 2.88
C HIS A 401 -0.21 -20.19 3.31
N GLN A 402 -0.87 -19.47 2.39
CA GLN A 402 -1.35 -18.12 2.62
C GLN A 402 -2.40 -18.06 3.74
N PHE A 403 -3.31 -19.04 3.82
CA PHE A 403 -4.44 -18.98 4.75
C PHE A 403 -4.20 -19.75 6.05
N LEU A 404 -3.37 -20.80 6.05
CA LEU A 404 -3.12 -21.64 7.24
C LEU A 404 -1.67 -21.56 7.75
N GLY A 405 -0.71 -21.12 6.94
CA GLY A 405 0.71 -21.07 7.32
C GLY A 405 1.02 -20.07 8.43
N GLY A 406 0.17 -19.07 8.64
CA GLY A 406 0.33 -18.02 9.66
C GLY A 406 -0.56 -18.15 10.89
N LEU A 407 -1.19 -19.30 11.16
CA LEU A 407 -2.18 -19.43 12.24
C LEU A 407 -1.59 -19.35 13.66
N GLY A 408 -0.27 -19.49 13.81
CA GLY A 408 0.43 -19.46 15.10
C GLY A 408 0.46 -20.82 15.82
N GLU A 409 1.01 -20.81 17.03
CA GLU A 409 1.29 -22.00 17.84
C GLU A 409 0.33 -22.11 19.05
N GLY A 410 -0.12 -23.34 19.35
CA GLY A 410 -0.98 -23.64 20.50
C GLY A 410 -2.45 -23.89 20.15
N GLU A 411 -3.26 -24.13 21.19
CA GLU A 411 -4.70 -24.29 21.03
C GLU A 411 -5.35 -22.99 20.53
N GLY A 412 -6.25 -23.11 19.56
CA GLY A 412 -7.04 -21.99 19.09
C GLY A 412 -7.98 -21.43 20.16
N PRO A 413 -8.49 -20.20 19.97
CA PRO A 413 -9.52 -19.68 20.85
C PRO A 413 -10.75 -20.61 20.82
N LYS A 414 -11.33 -20.91 21.99
CA LYS A 414 -12.53 -21.77 22.08
C LYS A 414 -13.75 -21.19 21.36
N ASP A 415 -13.76 -19.89 21.16
CA ASP A 415 -14.78 -19.14 20.44
C ASP A 415 -14.12 -18.37 19.27
N TRP A 416 -14.00 -17.05 19.40
CA TRP A 416 -13.34 -16.16 18.45
C TRP A 416 -12.50 -15.10 19.18
N LYS A 417 -12.35 -15.23 20.51
CA LYS A 417 -11.68 -14.24 21.34
C LYS A 417 -10.28 -14.71 21.67
N GLY A 418 -9.31 -13.88 21.33
CA GLY A 418 -7.89 -14.14 21.53
C GLY A 418 -7.17 -14.50 20.23
N ARG A 419 -5.92 -14.90 20.41
CA ARG A 419 -5.00 -15.28 19.34
C ARG A 419 -4.00 -16.29 19.88
N ARG A 420 -3.49 -17.14 18.98
CA ARG A 420 -2.39 -18.06 19.27
C ARG A 420 -1.08 -17.29 19.43
N ASP A 421 -0.08 -17.93 20.04
CA ASP A 421 1.26 -17.37 20.08
C ASP A 421 1.79 -17.26 18.65
N LYS A 422 2.51 -16.18 18.34
CA LYS A 422 3.08 -15.90 17.01
C LYS A 422 2.07 -15.91 15.83
N GLN A 423 0.78 -15.71 16.09
CA GLN A 423 -0.24 -15.70 15.04
C GLN A 423 -0.12 -14.47 14.14
N VAL A 424 0.01 -14.72 12.83
CA VAL A 424 0.09 -13.74 11.75
C VAL A 424 -1.23 -13.64 10.99
N VAL A 425 -1.96 -14.75 10.81
CA VAL A 425 -3.16 -14.84 9.97
C VAL A 425 -4.36 -15.35 10.76
N TRP A 426 -5.54 -14.80 10.48
CA TRP A 426 -6.85 -15.31 10.88
C TRP A 426 -7.56 -15.75 9.62
N ALA A 427 -8.06 -16.97 9.60
CA ALA A 427 -8.79 -17.53 8.47
C ALA A 427 -10.05 -18.23 8.97
N TYR A 428 -11.19 -17.82 8.44
CA TYR A 428 -12.50 -18.34 8.83
C TYR A 428 -13.30 -18.73 7.60
N VAL A 429 -14.14 -19.75 7.76
CA VAL A 429 -15.10 -20.20 6.76
C VAL A 429 -16.51 -20.14 7.33
N VAL A 430 -17.48 -20.06 6.44
CA VAL A 430 -18.89 -20.28 6.75
C VAL A 430 -19.30 -21.59 6.09
N GLU A 431 -19.61 -22.57 6.91
CA GLU A 431 -20.13 -23.86 6.50
C GLU A 431 -21.66 -23.86 6.63
N ASN A 432 -22.36 -24.24 5.56
CA ASN A 432 -23.80 -24.40 5.62
C ASN A 432 -24.15 -25.58 6.56
N PRO A 433 -24.94 -25.38 7.63
CA PRO A 433 -25.17 -26.40 8.65
C PRO A 433 -25.89 -27.67 8.17
N GLU A 434 -26.65 -27.56 7.07
CA GLU A 434 -27.46 -28.66 6.53
C GLU A 434 -26.69 -29.45 5.45
N THR A 435 -25.98 -28.74 4.58
CA THR A 435 -25.31 -29.32 3.40
C THR A 435 -23.82 -29.55 3.62
N HIS A 436 -23.24 -29.01 4.69
CA HIS A 436 -21.80 -29.01 4.98
C HIS A 436 -20.93 -28.38 3.88
N LYS A 437 -21.54 -27.60 2.98
CA LYS A 437 -20.83 -26.88 1.93
C LYS A 437 -20.23 -25.58 2.50
N ILE A 438 -18.97 -25.30 2.17
CA ILE A 438 -18.37 -23.98 2.39
C ILE A 438 -19.01 -22.96 1.45
N THR A 439 -19.66 -21.95 2.01
CA THR A 439 -20.36 -20.89 1.25
C THR A 439 -19.55 -19.59 1.22
N ASP A 440 -18.75 -19.34 2.25
CA ASP A 440 -17.97 -18.11 2.38
C ASP A 440 -16.65 -18.37 3.09
N PHE A 441 -15.68 -17.48 2.88
CA PHE A 441 -14.52 -17.37 3.75
C PHE A 441 -14.03 -15.93 3.81
N PHE A 442 -13.29 -15.60 4.86
CA PHE A 442 -12.49 -14.38 4.93
C PHE A 442 -11.20 -14.63 5.69
N THR A 443 -10.18 -13.84 5.35
CA THR A 443 -8.90 -13.83 6.02
C THR A 443 -8.46 -12.40 6.31
N PHE A 444 -7.68 -12.23 7.38
CA PHE A 444 -6.97 -10.99 7.69
C PHE A 444 -5.65 -11.33 8.38
N TYR A 445 -4.70 -10.41 8.33
CA TYR A 445 -3.38 -10.61 8.95
C TYR A 445 -3.02 -9.49 9.93
N SER A 446 -2.09 -9.79 10.84
CA SER A 446 -1.53 -8.87 11.82
C SER A 446 -0.28 -8.21 11.24
N LEU A 447 -0.25 -6.88 11.25
CA LEU A 447 0.98 -6.12 11.04
C LEU A 447 0.99 -4.95 12.02
N PRO A 448 1.53 -5.14 13.23
CA PRO A 448 1.52 -4.11 14.24
C PRO A 448 2.49 -2.97 13.87
N SER A 449 2.32 -1.83 14.54
CA SER A 449 3.22 -0.69 14.38
C SER A 449 3.75 -0.22 15.72
N THR A 450 5.07 -0.01 15.82
CA THR A 450 5.67 0.67 16.98
C THR A 450 5.15 2.10 17.04
N VAL A 451 4.64 2.50 18.22
CA VAL A 451 4.21 3.87 18.50
C VAL A 451 5.41 4.67 18.98
N VAL A 452 5.79 5.67 18.19
CA VAL A 452 6.95 6.51 18.46
C VAL A 452 6.54 7.65 19.40
N ARG A 453 7.31 7.84 20.49
CA ARG A 453 7.15 8.96 21.45
C ARG A 453 5.79 8.99 22.20
N ASN A 454 5.23 7.84 22.57
CA ASN A 454 4.11 7.77 23.52
C ASN A 454 4.54 7.03 24.81
N PRO A 455 4.38 7.62 26.01
CA PRO A 455 4.86 7.02 27.26
C PRO A 455 3.98 5.86 27.77
N LYS A 456 2.74 5.74 27.28
CA LYS A 456 1.75 4.76 27.77
C LYS A 456 1.59 3.57 26.82
N HIS A 457 1.74 3.79 25.52
CA HIS A 457 1.53 2.79 24.49
C HIS A 457 2.76 2.68 23.60
N SER A 458 3.38 1.51 23.54
CA SER A 458 4.53 1.22 22.68
C SER A 458 4.13 0.60 21.33
N LEU A 459 2.93 0.02 21.26
CA LEU A 459 2.48 -0.78 20.12
C LEU A 459 1.05 -0.41 19.71
N LEU A 460 0.83 -0.29 18.42
CA LEU A 460 -0.46 -0.24 17.76
C LEU A 460 -0.71 -1.61 17.11
N GLU A 461 -1.73 -2.32 17.61
CA GLU A 461 -2.14 -3.60 17.02
C GLU A 461 -3.05 -3.33 15.82
N ALA A 462 -2.57 -3.61 14.62
CA ALA A 462 -3.31 -3.36 13.39
C ALA A 462 -3.55 -4.67 12.62
N ALA A 463 -4.81 -4.91 12.29
CA ALA A 463 -5.24 -5.97 11.39
C ALA A 463 -5.40 -5.42 9.96
N TYR A 464 -5.17 -6.25 8.95
CA TYR A 464 -5.33 -5.89 7.55
C TYR A 464 -6.21 -6.93 6.86
N LEU A 465 -7.32 -6.48 6.26
CA LEU A 465 -8.18 -7.33 5.45
C LEU A 465 -7.36 -7.94 4.30
N PHE A 466 -7.42 -9.25 4.14
CA PHE A 466 -6.70 -9.97 3.11
C PHE A 466 -7.64 -10.47 2.02
N TYR A 467 -7.85 -11.78 1.89
CA TYR A 467 -8.75 -12.34 0.89
C TYR A 467 -10.07 -12.80 1.50
N TYR A 468 -11.15 -12.69 0.72
CA TYR A 468 -12.46 -13.21 1.08
C TYR A 468 -13.22 -13.60 -0.18
N ALA A 469 -14.24 -14.43 0.00
CA ALA A 469 -15.18 -14.78 -1.05
C ALA A 469 -16.52 -15.22 -0.46
N THR A 470 -17.57 -15.11 -1.27
CA THR A 470 -18.91 -15.57 -0.96
C THR A 470 -19.59 -16.13 -2.21
N ASP A 471 -20.32 -17.24 -2.07
CA ASP A 471 -21.07 -17.82 -3.19
C ASP A 471 -22.35 -17.05 -3.56
N VAL A 472 -22.78 -16.12 -2.69
CA VAL A 472 -23.84 -15.14 -2.98
C VAL A 472 -23.48 -14.28 -4.20
N ALA A 473 -22.19 -14.06 -4.47
CA ALA A 473 -21.74 -13.33 -5.66
C ALA A 473 -22.13 -14.01 -6.99
N PHE A 474 -22.54 -15.28 -6.95
CA PHE A 474 -22.93 -16.05 -8.11
C PHE A 474 -24.45 -16.23 -8.23
N GLU A 475 -25.21 -15.73 -7.26
CA GLU A 475 -26.66 -15.74 -7.34
C GLU A 475 -27.13 -14.71 -8.38
N PRO A 476 -28.06 -15.07 -9.29
CA PRO A 476 -28.53 -14.14 -10.31
C PRO A 476 -29.09 -12.85 -9.69
N GLY A 477 -28.61 -11.69 -10.15
CA GLY A 477 -29.08 -10.38 -9.70
C GLY A 477 -28.57 -9.93 -8.32
N ALA A 478 -27.72 -10.71 -7.64
CA ALA A 478 -27.37 -10.46 -6.25
C ALA A 478 -26.54 -9.19 -6.03
N GLU A 479 -25.81 -8.73 -7.04
CA GLU A 479 -25.08 -7.48 -6.95
C GLU A 479 -26.02 -6.28 -7.13
N GLU A 480 -26.95 -6.37 -8.08
CA GLU A 480 -27.92 -5.34 -8.42
C GLU A 480 -28.99 -5.14 -7.34
N ASP A 481 -29.47 -6.23 -6.73
CA ASP A 481 -30.50 -6.20 -5.69
C ASP A 481 -29.95 -6.00 -4.26
N GLY A 482 -28.62 -5.93 -4.12
CA GLY A 482 -27.93 -5.65 -2.86
C GLY A 482 -27.72 -6.85 -1.94
N ARG A 483 -28.08 -8.07 -2.34
CA ARG A 483 -27.78 -9.29 -1.55
C ARG A 483 -26.29 -9.50 -1.34
N LEU A 484 -25.46 -9.33 -2.38
CA LEU A 484 -24.01 -9.43 -2.28
C LEU A 484 -23.46 -8.40 -1.28
N LYS A 485 -23.88 -7.14 -1.42
CA LYS A 485 -23.51 -6.07 -0.49
C LYS A 485 -23.84 -6.42 0.96
N LYS A 486 -25.06 -6.89 1.21
CA LYS A 486 -25.50 -7.31 2.55
C LYS A 486 -24.65 -8.48 3.07
N ARG A 487 -24.34 -9.47 2.23
CA ARG A 487 -23.52 -10.62 2.62
C ARG A 487 -22.10 -10.22 2.99
N LEU A 488 -21.47 -9.36 2.18
CA LEU A 488 -20.14 -8.84 2.47
C LEU A 488 -20.10 -8.00 3.76
N GLN A 489 -21.15 -7.23 4.05
CA GLN A 489 -21.27 -6.51 5.32
C GLN A 489 -21.34 -7.45 6.52
N GLN A 490 -22.04 -8.59 6.42
CA GLN A 490 -22.06 -9.60 7.47
C GLN A 490 -20.68 -10.26 7.62
N LEU A 491 -20.06 -10.66 6.51
CA LEU A 491 -18.79 -11.37 6.50
C LEU A 491 -17.65 -10.52 7.11
N ILE A 492 -17.51 -9.28 6.64
CA ILE A 492 -16.47 -8.37 7.13
C ILE A 492 -16.86 -7.77 8.49
N GLY A 493 -18.15 -7.60 8.77
CA GLY A 493 -18.64 -7.25 10.11
C GLY A 493 -18.18 -8.26 11.16
N ASP A 494 -18.27 -9.55 10.85
CA ASP A 494 -17.79 -10.62 11.73
C ASP A 494 -16.27 -10.63 11.86
N ALA A 495 -15.53 -10.38 10.77
CA ALA A 495 -14.08 -10.20 10.81
C ALA A 495 -13.66 -9.08 11.79
N LEU A 496 -14.40 -7.97 11.83
CA LEU A 496 -14.17 -6.88 12.79
C LEU A 496 -14.40 -7.31 14.24
N ILE A 497 -15.45 -8.10 14.49
CA ILE A 497 -15.78 -8.62 15.83
C ILE A 497 -14.68 -9.59 16.30
N ILE A 498 -14.21 -10.47 15.43
CA ILE A 498 -13.10 -11.39 15.70
C ILE A 498 -11.81 -10.60 15.98
N ALA A 499 -11.48 -9.61 15.14
CA ALA A 499 -10.31 -8.78 15.36
C ALA A 499 -10.38 -8.01 16.70
N ALA A 500 -11.54 -7.49 17.06
CA ALA A 500 -11.75 -6.89 18.38
C ALA A 500 -11.56 -7.90 19.52
N GLY A 501 -12.07 -9.13 19.34
CA GLY A 501 -11.85 -10.25 20.27
C GLY A 501 -10.38 -10.66 20.39
N ALA A 502 -9.57 -10.46 19.34
CA ALA A 502 -8.13 -10.70 19.31
C ALA A 502 -7.29 -9.49 19.80
N ASN A 503 -7.94 -8.46 20.37
CA ASN A 503 -7.32 -7.24 20.91
C ASN A 503 -6.62 -6.34 19.86
N PHE A 504 -7.09 -6.34 18.61
CA PHE A 504 -6.66 -5.33 17.64
C PHE A 504 -7.23 -3.95 17.96
N ASP A 505 -6.46 -2.90 17.69
CA ASP A 505 -6.86 -1.52 17.90
C ASP A 505 -7.52 -0.91 16.67
N VAL A 506 -7.07 -1.31 15.48
CA VAL A 506 -7.56 -0.83 14.18
C VAL A 506 -7.62 -1.99 13.18
N PHE A 507 -8.57 -1.92 12.27
CA PHE A 507 -8.69 -2.84 11.14
C PHE A 507 -8.59 -2.06 9.83
N ASN A 508 -7.63 -2.42 8.99
CA ASN A 508 -7.30 -1.72 7.76
C ASN A 508 -7.86 -2.46 6.55
N ALA A 509 -8.26 -1.72 5.53
CA ALA A 509 -8.67 -2.25 4.24
C ALA A 509 -8.23 -1.29 3.13
N LEU A 510 -8.16 -1.78 1.89
CA LEU A 510 -7.92 -0.96 0.70
C LEU A 510 -9.21 -0.82 -0.12
N SER A 511 -9.32 0.20 -0.97
CA SER A 511 -10.41 0.31 -1.96
C SER A 511 -10.20 -0.61 -3.18
N LEU A 512 -9.99 -1.89 -2.94
CA LEU A 512 -9.80 -2.96 -3.93
C LEU A 512 -10.89 -4.02 -3.75
N MET A 513 -10.98 -4.98 -4.68
CA MET A 513 -12.03 -6.00 -4.71
C MET A 513 -13.43 -5.37 -4.60
N ASP A 514 -14.35 -5.99 -3.86
CA ASP A 514 -15.67 -5.43 -3.56
C ASP A 514 -15.69 -4.61 -2.27
N ASN A 515 -14.54 -4.11 -1.78
CA ASN A 515 -14.49 -3.44 -0.48
C ASN A 515 -15.43 -2.22 -0.42
N ASN A 516 -15.56 -1.51 -1.54
CA ASN A 516 -16.49 -0.37 -1.67
C ASN A 516 -17.95 -0.73 -1.38
N GLN A 517 -18.34 -2.01 -1.41
CA GLN A 517 -19.70 -2.44 -1.03
C GLN A 517 -19.97 -2.30 0.48
N PHE A 518 -18.94 -2.33 1.32
CA PHE A 518 -19.12 -2.36 2.79
C PHE A 518 -18.33 -1.32 3.57
N LEU A 519 -17.30 -0.67 3.00
CA LEU A 519 -16.43 0.27 3.73
C LEU A 519 -17.24 1.31 4.53
N ASP A 520 -18.10 2.09 3.87
CA ASP A 520 -18.88 3.14 4.51
C ASP A 520 -19.88 2.58 5.54
N ASN A 521 -20.58 1.50 5.17
CA ASN A 521 -21.59 0.86 6.01
C ASN A 521 -20.99 0.27 7.29
N LEU A 522 -19.77 -0.24 7.20
CA LEU A 522 -19.01 -0.76 8.34
C LEU A 522 -18.14 0.29 9.02
N LYS A 523 -18.30 1.58 8.68
CA LYS A 523 -17.66 2.74 9.32
C LYS A 523 -16.14 2.76 9.15
N PHE A 524 -15.63 2.23 8.04
CA PHE A 524 -14.25 2.46 7.64
C PHE A 524 -14.10 3.92 7.21
N GLY A 525 -13.20 4.65 7.87
CA GLY A 525 -12.86 6.02 7.49
C GLY A 525 -11.76 6.03 6.42
N PRO A 526 -11.80 6.95 5.44
CA PRO A 526 -10.72 7.08 4.46
C PRO A 526 -9.43 7.54 5.14
N GLY A 527 -8.34 6.81 4.89
CA GLY A 527 -6.99 7.19 5.26
C GLY A 527 -6.38 8.18 4.26
N ASP A 528 -5.25 8.77 4.65
CA ASP A 528 -4.44 9.62 3.78
C ASP A 528 -3.50 8.82 2.85
N GLY A 529 -3.21 7.56 3.21
CA GLY A 529 -2.40 6.64 2.41
C GLY A 529 -3.06 6.22 1.09
N LEU A 530 -2.30 6.35 0.00
CA LEU A 530 -2.60 5.72 -1.29
C LEU A 530 -1.59 4.60 -1.56
N LEU A 531 -2.03 3.54 -2.21
CA LEU A 531 -1.20 2.43 -2.68
C LEU A 531 -1.30 2.35 -4.20
N ASN A 532 -0.20 2.63 -4.88
CA ASN A 532 -0.11 2.54 -6.33
C ASN A 532 0.41 1.16 -6.73
N TYR A 533 -0.26 0.53 -7.69
CA TYR A 533 0.11 -0.76 -8.27
C TYR A 533 0.88 -0.55 -9.57
N TYR A 534 1.95 -1.31 -9.75
CA TYR A 534 2.81 -1.25 -10.91
C TYR A 534 3.11 -2.64 -11.42
N LEU A 535 3.25 -2.74 -12.74
CA LEU A 535 3.76 -3.94 -13.40
C LEU A 535 5.08 -3.60 -14.10
N TYR A 536 6.13 -4.34 -13.76
CA TYR A 536 7.43 -4.27 -14.43
C TYR A 536 7.40 -5.15 -15.68
N ASN A 537 7.94 -4.62 -16.78
CA ASN A 537 7.99 -5.26 -18.09
C ASN A 537 6.63 -5.79 -18.58
N TRP A 538 5.55 -5.10 -18.21
CA TRP A 538 4.21 -5.37 -18.68
C TRP A 538 3.45 -4.07 -18.87
N ARG A 539 2.76 -3.99 -20.00
CA ARG A 539 1.97 -2.87 -20.44
C ARG A 539 0.50 -3.30 -20.42
N THR A 540 -0.34 -2.50 -19.79
CA THR A 540 -1.80 -2.70 -19.79
C THR A 540 -2.52 -1.37 -19.62
N ALA A 541 -3.75 -1.28 -20.11
CA ALA A 541 -4.60 -0.11 -19.87
C ALA A 541 -4.92 0.02 -18.37
N PRO A 542 -5.15 1.24 -17.86
CA PRO A 542 -5.44 1.46 -16.44
C PRO A 542 -6.56 0.56 -15.90
N LEU A 543 -6.48 0.22 -14.63
CA LEU A 543 -7.40 -0.66 -13.93
C LEU A 543 -8.16 0.11 -12.86
N ALA A 544 -9.45 -0.18 -12.70
CA ALA A 544 -10.32 0.49 -11.73
C ALA A 544 -9.86 0.24 -10.27
N GLY A 545 -9.30 1.29 -9.66
CA GLY A 545 -8.92 1.32 -8.25
C GLY A 545 -9.86 2.23 -7.47
N ILE A 546 -9.40 3.41 -7.06
CA ILE A 546 -10.24 4.43 -6.41
C ILE A 546 -11.37 4.92 -7.33
N ASN A 547 -11.10 5.02 -8.63
CA ASN A 547 -12.06 5.47 -9.63
C ASN A 547 -12.46 4.30 -10.53
N ASP A 548 -13.66 4.41 -11.12
CA ASP A 548 -14.05 3.56 -12.23
C ASP A 548 -13.16 3.79 -13.46
N VAL A 549 -13.00 2.74 -14.26
CA VAL A 549 -12.24 2.79 -15.52
C VAL A 549 -12.95 1.90 -16.53
N ASP A 550 -13.24 2.43 -17.73
CA ASP A 550 -13.83 1.69 -18.85
C ASP A 550 -15.10 0.89 -18.48
N GLY A 551 -15.95 1.47 -17.63
CA GLY A 551 -17.19 0.82 -17.17
C GLY A 551 -16.98 -0.23 -16.06
N ILE A 552 -15.74 -0.50 -15.67
CA ILE A 552 -15.43 -1.32 -14.49
C ILE A 552 -15.56 -0.45 -13.23
N PRO A 553 -16.41 -0.83 -12.25
CA PRO A 553 -16.59 -0.07 -11.02
C PRO A 553 -15.30 0.05 -10.19
N ALA A 554 -15.21 1.12 -9.40
CA ALA A 554 -14.11 1.33 -8.45
C ALA A 554 -13.88 0.08 -7.58
N GLY A 555 -12.61 -0.29 -7.42
CA GLY A 555 -12.12 -1.45 -6.68
C GLY A 555 -12.01 -2.72 -7.53
N LYS A 556 -12.90 -2.91 -8.52
CA LYS A 556 -12.96 -4.16 -9.29
C LYS A 556 -11.83 -4.38 -10.27
N GLY A 557 -11.01 -3.37 -10.53
CA GLY A 557 -9.80 -3.52 -11.33
C GLY A 557 -8.69 -4.25 -10.60
N VAL A 558 -8.71 -4.31 -9.27
CA VAL A 558 -7.63 -4.85 -8.45
C VAL A 558 -8.18 -5.90 -7.48
N GLY A 559 -7.80 -7.15 -7.71
CA GLY A 559 -8.03 -8.29 -6.83
C GLY A 559 -6.76 -8.79 -6.14
N ILE A 560 -5.62 -8.08 -6.24
CA ILE A 560 -4.37 -8.50 -5.60
C ILE A 560 -4.15 -7.69 -4.32
N VAL A 561 -4.02 -8.38 -3.20
CA VAL A 561 -3.64 -7.77 -1.91
C VAL A 561 -2.15 -7.99 -1.69
N MET A 562 -1.40 -6.89 -1.61
CA MET A 562 0.05 -6.89 -1.37
C MET A 562 0.32 -6.70 0.13
N LEU A 563 1.37 -7.34 0.64
CA LEU A 563 1.67 -7.42 2.07
C LEU A 563 2.43 -6.21 2.63
#